data_AF-A0A951HZZ7-F1
#
_entry.id   AF-A0A951HZZ7-F1
#
_cell.length_a   1.000
_cell.length_b   1.000
_cell.length_c   1.000
_cell.angle_alpha   90.00
_cell.angle_beta   90.00
_cell.angle_gamma   90.00
#
_symmetry.space_group_name_H-M   'P 1'
#
loop_
_entity.id
_entity.type
_entity.pdbx_description
1 polymer ?
#
loop_
_entity_poly.entity_id
_entity_poly.type
_entity_poly.pdbx_seq_one_letter_code
_entity_poly.pdbx_strand_id
1 'polypeptide(L)'
;MNIVAHAAFAGIDHPGRAFLALTVYFRHAGLSEEELSPRLRELATTRMLDRARVLGAAMRVAYMISAGEGGVLPKTPLAVRKKKLVLSLPGPYARLAGDRVHNRLRALARLIGREQAIEN
;
A
#
# COMPACT_ATOMS: atom_id res chain seq x y z
N MET A 1 14.45 3.62 8.57
CA MET A 1 13.40 2.58 8.45
C MET A 1 13.44 1.57 9.62
N ASN A 2 13.99 1.93 10.80
CA ASN A 2 14.25 0.99 11.90
C ASN A 2 13.36 1.22 13.14
N ILE A 3 12.60 2.31 13.19
CA ILE A 3 11.80 2.70 14.36
C ILE A 3 10.69 1.68 14.64
N VAL A 4 10.01 1.17 13.61
CA VAL A 4 8.90 0.21 13.81
C VAL A 4 9.40 -1.17 14.27
N ALA A 5 10.60 -1.58 13.86
CA ALA A 5 11.19 -2.84 14.30
C ALA A 5 11.69 -2.78 15.75
N HIS A 6 12.11 -1.62 16.25
CA HIS A 6 12.75 -1.46 17.56
C HIS A 6 11.93 -0.68 18.61
N ALA A 7 10.82 -0.05 18.22
CA ALA A 7 9.95 0.63 19.18
C ALA A 7 9.23 -0.37 20.08
N ALA A 8 9.10 -0.06 21.36
CA ALA A 8 8.43 -0.90 22.36
C ALA A 8 6.90 -0.83 22.22
N PHE A 9 6.33 -1.37 21.13
CA PHE A 9 4.89 -1.57 20.99
C PHE A 9 4.40 -2.66 21.97
N ALA A 10 3.71 -2.27 23.04
CA ALA A 10 2.96 -3.22 23.86
C ALA A 10 1.77 -3.79 23.06
N GLY A 11 1.51 -5.09 23.19
CA GLY A 11 0.38 -5.75 22.52
C GLY A 11 0.62 -6.24 21.09
N ILE A 12 1.87 -6.25 20.60
CA ILE A 12 2.24 -6.81 19.29
C ILE A 12 3.37 -7.83 19.45
N ASP A 13 3.12 -9.06 19.01
CA ASP A 13 4.08 -10.16 19.01
C ASP A 13 5.15 -10.00 17.89
N HIS A 14 6.13 -10.91 17.86
CA HIS A 14 7.20 -10.86 16.88
C HIS A 14 6.69 -10.91 15.43
N PRO A 15 5.76 -11.81 15.06
CA PRO A 15 5.13 -11.79 13.73
C PRO A 15 4.44 -10.45 13.42
N GLY A 16 3.66 -9.89 14.35
CA GLY A 16 2.99 -8.61 14.14
C GLY A 16 3.97 -7.46 13.86
N ARG A 17 5.11 -7.43 14.57
CA ARG A 17 6.19 -6.47 14.31
C ARG A 17 6.83 -6.67 12.94
N ALA A 18 7.06 -7.92 12.53
CA ALA A 18 7.55 -8.22 11.19
C ALA A 18 6.56 -7.75 10.10
N PHE A 19 5.27 -7.97 10.28
CA PHE A 19 4.23 -7.49 9.35
C PHE A 19 4.24 -5.96 9.20
N LEU A 20 4.34 -5.22 10.31
CA LEU A 20 4.41 -3.75 10.28
C LEU A 20 5.70 -3.26 9.62
N ALA A 21 6.83 -3.86 9.96
CA ALA A 21 8.12 -3.54 9.34
C ALA A 21 8.08 -3.76 7.83
N LEU A 22 7.54 -4.90 7.38
CA LEU A 22 7.34 -5.21 5.96
C LEU A 22 6.41 -4.21 5.28
N THR A 23 5.31 -3.83 5.91
CA THR A 23 4.36 -2.85 5.35
C THR A 23 5.05 -1.50 5.13
N VAL A 24 5.82 -1.04 6.11
CA VAL A 24 6.59 0.21 6.02
C VAL A 24 7.69 0.10 4.98
N TYR A 25 8.40 -1.02 4.93
CA TYR A 25 9.37 -1.32 3.88
C TYR A 25 8.73 -1.19 2.49
N PHE A 26 7.64 -1.91 2.22
CA PHE A 26 6.98 -1.88 0.92
C PHE A 26 6.40 -0.50 0.58
N ARG A 27 5.93 0.26 1.57
CA ARG A 27 5.46 1.63 1.39
C ARG A 27 6.59 2.53 0.85
N HIS A 28 7.79 2.43 1.41
CA HIS A 28 8.89 3.37 1.12
C HIS A 28 9.87 2.85 0.06
N ALA A 29 10.42 1.64 0.23
CA ALA A 29 11.41 1.05 -0.68
C ALA A 29 10.80 0.59 -2.02
N GLY A 30 9.52 0.24 -2.03
CA GLY A 30 8.86 -0.33 -3.21
C GLY A 30 8.50 -1.80 -3.02
N LEU A 31 7.94 -2.44 -4.05
CA LEU A 31 7.31 -3.76 -3.93
C LEU A 31 8.27 -4.93 -4.20
N SER A 32 9.54 -4.64 -4.50
CA SER A 32 10.61 -5.63 -4.59
C SER A 32 10.96 -6.14 -3.18
N GLU A 33 11.50 -7.35 -3.11
CA GLU A 33 12.04 -7.96 -1.89
C GLU A 33 13.57 -8.06 -1.91
N GLU A 34 14.24 -7.55 -2.95
CA GLU A 34 15.69 -7.73 -3.14
C GLU A 34 16.52 -7.16 -1.98
N GLU A 35 16.08 -6.05 -1.39
CA GLU A 35 16.75 -5.42 -0.24
C GLU A 35 16.16 -5.86 1.11
N LEU A 36 15.25 -6.84 1.11
CA LEU A 36 14.61 -7.30 2.33
C LEU A 36 15.56 -8.17 3.14
N SER A 37 15.72 -7.87 4.43
CA SER A 37 16.52 -8.70 5.33
C SER A 37 15.98 -10.13 5.40
N PRO A 38 16.83 -11.17 5.23
CA PRO A 38 16.42 -12.57 5.33
C PRO A 38 15.73 -12.91 6.65
N ARG A 39 16.18 -12.34 7.77
CA ARG A 39 15.57 -12.54 9.10
C ARG A 39 14.13 -12.03 9.19
N LEU A 40 13.83 -10.92 8.52
CA LEU A 40 12.46 -10.39 8.45
C LEU A 40 11.54 -11.31 7.64
N ARG A 41 12.09 -11.99 6.63
CA ARG A 41 11.38 -12.98 5.81
C ARG A 41 11.10 -14.26 6.59
N GLU A 42 12.05 -14.72 7.42
CA GLU A 42 11.87 -15.90 8.30
C GLU A 42 10.77 -15.70 9.34
N LEU A 43 10.61 -14.48 9.86
CA LEU A 43 9.60 -14.15 10.87
C LEU A 43 8.19 -13.93 10.31
N ALA A 44 8.05 -13.80 8.99
CA ALA A 44 6.78 -13.52 8.34
C ALA A 44 6.30 -14.73 7.53
N THR A 45 5.06 -15.16 7.80
CA THR A 45 4.41 -16.14 6.93
C THR A 45 4.21 -15.55 5.52
N THR A 46 4.11 -16.39 4.50
CA THR A 46 3.81 -15.96 3.11
C THR A 46 2.55 -15.08 3.06
N ARG A 47 1.52 -15.44 3.83
CA ARG A 47 0.27 -14.66 3.94
C ARG A 47 0.51 -13.25 4.51
N MET A 48 1.41 -13.12 5.48
CA MET A 48 1.76 -11.81 6.05
C MET A 48 2.54 -10.96 5.05
N LEU A 49 3.49 -11.55 4.34
CA LEU A 49 4.24 -10.89 3.27
C LEU A 49 3.30 -10.33 2.19
N ASP A 50 2.37 -11.14 1.70
CA ASP A 50 1.43 -10.70 0.66
C ASP A 50 0.52 -9.58 1.15
N ARG A 51 -0.02 -9.70 2.37
CA ARG A 51 -0.84 -8.65 2.98
C ARG A 51 -0.06 -7.35 3.21
N ALA A 52 1.18 -7.45 3.66
CA ALA A 52 2.05 -6.29 3.88
C ALA A 52 2.37 -5.60 2.56
N ARG A 53 2.61 -6.38 1.48
CA ARG A 53 2.85 -5.85 0.13
C ARG A 53 1.62 -5.12 -0.41
N VAL A 54 0.42 -5.69 -0.24
CA VAL A 54 -0.85 -5.06 -0.62
C VAL A 54 -1.08 -3.77 0.19
N LEU A 55 -0.87 -3.80 1.50
CA LEU A 55 -1.06 -2.62 2.35
C LEU A 55 -0.06 -1.51 2.03
N GLY A 56 1.22 -1.84 1.86
CA GLY A 56 2.26 -0.90 1.43
C GLY A 56 1.96 -0.28 0.06
N ALA A 57 1.49 -1.08 -0.91
CA ALA A 57 1.04 -0.60 -2.21
C ALA A 57 -0.19 0.33 -2.11
N ALA A 58 -1.16 -0.01 -1.26
CA ALA A 58 -2.34 0.83 -1.00
C ALA A 58 -1.94 2.17 -0.39
N MET A 59 -1.04 2.18 0.60
CA MET A 59 -0.51 3.41 1.19
C MET A 59 0.23 4.28 0.17
N ARG A 60 0.92 3.67 -0.82
CA ARG A 60 1.58 4.41 -1.92
C ARG A 60 0.59 5.08 -2.85
N VAL A 61 -0.55 4.45 -3.13
CA VAL A 61 -1.66 5.09 -3.87
C VAL A 61 -2.27 6.20 -3.02
N ALA A 62 -2.64 5.91 -1.76
CA ALA A 62 -3.28 6.87 -0.87
C ALA A 62 -2.43 8.14 -0.66
N TYR A 63 -1.12 8.02 -0.55
CA TYR A 63 -0.23 9.17 -0.40
C TYR A 63 -0.21 10.09 -1.64
N MET A 64 -0.31 9.52 -2.85
CA MET A 64 -0.39 10.33 -4.07
C MET A 64 -1.67 11.17 -4.14
N ILE A 65 -2.75 10.70 -3.50
CA ILE A 65 -4.06 11.37 -3.53
C ILE A 65 -4.19 12.35 -2.37
N SER A 66 -3.78 11.96 -1.17
CA SER A 66 -3.93 12.76 0.05
C SER A 66 -2.79 13.73 0.32
N ALA A 67 -1.60 13.51 -0.26
CA ALA A 67 -0.36 14.17 0.15
C ALA A 67 -0.04 14.04 1.66
N GLY A 68 -0.66 13.09 2.36
CA GLY A 68 -0.55 12.95 3.82
C GLY A 68 -1.54 13.79 4.62
N GLU A 69 -2.38 14.58 3.95
CA GLU A 69 -3.39 15.44 4.58
C GLU A 69 -4.71 14.70 4.82
N GLY A 70 -5.40 15.09 5.90
CA GLY A 70 -6.72 14.57 6.23
C GLY A 70 -7.82 15.01 5.26
N GLY A 71 -8.89 14.21 5.17
CA GLY A 71 -10.14 14.62 4.49
C GLY A 71 -10.22 14.39 2.98
N VAL A 72 -9.13 14.01 2.30
CA VAL A 72 -9.14 13.71 0.85
C VAL A 72 -9.59 12.27 0.55
N LEU A 73 -9.05 11.27 1.28
CA LEU A 73 -9.34 9.85 1.02
C LEU A 73 -10.83 9.49 1.11
N PRO A 74 -11.63 10.01 2.07
CA PRO A 74 -13.06 9.74 2.12
C PRO A 74 -13.83 10.22 0.88
N LYS A 75 -13.28 11.17 0.12
CA LYS A 75 -13.87 11.74 -1.09
C LYS A 75 -13.36 11.08 -2.38
N THR A 76 -12.39 10.19 -2.26
CA THR A 76 -11.71 9.53 -3.39
C THR A 76 -11.68 8.01 -3.18
N PRO A 77 -12.85 7.34 -3.16
CA PRO A 77 -12.95 5.94 -2.77
C PRO A 77 -12.20 5.03 -3.75
N LEU A 78 -11.61 3.98 -3.18
CA LEU A 78 -10.97 2.89 -3.90
C LEU A 78 -11.79 1.62 -3.69
N ALA A 79 -12.34 1.05 -4.76
CA ALA A 79 -13.21 -0.11 -4.67
C ALA A 79 -12.90 -1.15 -5.75
N VAL A 80 -13.07 -2.43 -5.41
CA VAL A 80 -13.04 -3.50 -6.42
C VAL A 80 -14.43 -3.60 -7.04
N ARG A 81 -14.54 -3.31 -8.34
CA ARG A 81 -15.75 -3.49 -9.13
C ARG A 81 -15.50 -4.54 -10.21
N LYS A 82 -16.15 -5.70 -10.10
CA LYS A 82 -15.92 -6.86 -10.98
C LYS A 82 -14.43 -7.25 -11.00
N LYS A 83 -13.76 -7.14 -12.15
CA LYS A 83 -12.34 -7.47 -12.35
C LYS A 83 -11.40 -6.25 -12.21
N LYS A 84 -11.93 -5.07 -11.85
CA LYS A 84 -11.17 -3.82 -11.81
C LYS A 84 -11.06 -3.27 -10.39
N LEU A 85 -9.89 -2.76 -10.04
CA LEU A 85 -9.68 -1.87 -8.92
C LEU A 85 -9.87 -0.43 -9.40
N VAL A 86 -10.96 0.19 -8.96
CA VAL A 86 -11.43 1.49 -9.42
C VAL A 86 -11.13 2.54 -8.36
N LEU A 87 -10.39 3.58 -8.74
CA LEU A 87 -10.19 4.79 -7.95
C LEU A 87 -11.10 5.89 -8.49
N SER A 88 -12.02 6.40 -7.68
CA SER A 88 -12.88 7.52 -8.05
C SER A 88 -12.21 8.85 -7.67
N LEU A 89 -12.10 9.78 -8.63
CA LEU A 89 -11.48 11.10 -8.48
C LEU A 89 -12.44 12.21 -8.94
N PRO A 90 -13.51 12.50 -8.17
CA PRO A 90 -14.53 13.44 -8.59
C PRO A 90 -14.09 14.90 -8.58
N GLY A 91 -14.67 15.67 -9.50
CA GLY A 91 -14.56 17.13 -9.56
C GLY A 91 -13.11 17.65 -9.46
N PRO A 92 -12.75 18.36 -8.37
CA PRO A 92 -11.41 18.94 -8.24
C PRO A 92 -10.28 17.90 -8.20
N TYR A 93 -10.59 16.63 -7.87
CA TYR A 93 -9.60 15.55 -7.77
C TYR A 93 -9.25 14.91 -9.12
N ALA A 94 -10.02 15.14 -10.18
CA ALA A 94 -9.77 14.56 -11.51
C ALA A 94 -8.36 14.88 -12.04
N ARG A 95 -7.83 16.05 -11.68
CA ARG A 95 -6.46 16.49 -12.03
C ARG A 95 -5.36 15.63 -11.40
N LEU A 96 -5.66 14.82 -10.38
CA LEU A 96 -4.71 13.89 -9.76
C LEU A 96 -4.49 12.63 -10.62
N ALA A 97 -5.30 12.39 -11.66
CA ALA A 97 -5.20 11.23 -12.55
C ALA A 97 -4.00 11.27 -13.53
N GLY A 98 -2.80 11.59 -13.02
CA GLY A 98 -1.56 11.56 -13.80
C GLY A 98 -0.90 10.17 -13.82
N ASP A 99 0.13 10.03 -14.67
CA ASP A 99 0.86 8.78 -14.89
C ASP A 99 1.38 8.13 -13.60
N ARG A 100 1.84 8.94 -12.64
CA ARG A 100 2.31 8.45 -11.35
C ARG A 100 1.20 7.72 -10.57
N VAL A 101 -0.02 8.25 -10.57
CA VAL A 101 -1.17 7.59 -9.91
C VAL A 101 -1.55 6.33 -10.65
N HIS A 102 -1.63 6.37 -11.99
CA HIS A 102 -1.90 5.18 -12.80
C HIS A 102 -0.89 4.06 -12.55
N ASN A 103 0.40 4.38 -12.47
CA ASN A 103 1.46 3.39 -12.24
C ASN A 103 1.36 2.77 -10.84
N ARG A 104 1.08 3.56 -9.80
CA ARG A 104 0.88 3.04 -8.44
C ARG A 104 -0.39 2.20 -8.33
N LEU A 105 -1.48 2.64 -8.95
CA LEU A 105 -2.75 1.92 -8.96
C LEU A 105 -2.63 0.60 -9.73
N ARG A 106 -1.92 0.59 -10.87
CA ARG A 106 -1.62 -0.63 -11.64
C ARG A 106 -0.85 -1.64 -10.81
N ALA A 107 0.18 -1.19 -10.09
CA ALA A 107 0.97 -2.07 -9.23
C ALA A 107 0.10 -2.70 -8.12
N LEU A 108 -0.73 -1.91 -7.45
CA LEU A 108 -1.66 -2.41 -6.45
C LEU A 108 -2.69 -3.39 -7.04
N ALA A 109 -3.30 -3.05 -8.18
CA ALA A 109 -4.30 -3.88 -8.83
C ALA A 109 -3.74 -5.27 -9.20
N ARG A 110 -2.52 -5.31 -9.73
CA ARG A 110 -1.82 -6.56 -10.06
C ARG A 110 -1.63 -7.46 -8.82
N LEU A 111 -1.25 -6.89 -7.67
CA LEU A 111 -1.06 -7.66 -6.43
C LEU A 111 -2.35 -8.37 -5.98
N ILE A 112 -3.52 -7.81 -6.30
CA ILE A 112 -4.82 -8.39 -5.92
C ILE A 112 -5.54 -9.05 -7.10
N GLY A 113 -4.84 -9.30 -8.21
CA GLY A 113 -5.39 -9.97 -9.39
C GLY A 113 -6.51 -9.18 -10.09
N ARG A 114 -6.34 -7.86 -10.20
CA ARG A 114 -7.29 -6.93 -10.83
C ARG A 114 -6.59 -6.05 -11.88
N GLU A 115 -7.38 -5.52 -12.80
CA GLU A 115 -6.98 -4.41 -13.67
C GLU A 115 -7.18 -3.08 -12.94
N GLN A 116 -6.41 -2.05 -13.30
CA GLN A 116 -6.60 -0.70 -12.76
C GLN A 116 -7.61 0.09 -13.59
N ALA A 117 -8.40 0.93 -12.93
CA ALA A 117 -9.21 1.95 -13.60
C ALA A 117 -9.31 3.20 -12.71
N ILE A 118 -9.38 4.37 -13.35
CA ILE A 118 -9.70 5.63 -12.69
C ILE A 118 -11.00 6.13 -13.31
N GLU A 119 -11.92 6.58 -12.47
CA GLU A 119 -13.17 7.23 -12.88
C GLU A 119 -13.26 8.61 -12.22
N ASN A 120 -14.02 9.50 -12.84
CA ASN A 120 -14.33 10.82 -12.29
C ASN A 120 -15.69 10.78 -11.59
#